data_AF-A0A918GD59-F1
#
_entry.id   AF-A0A918GD59-F1
#
_cell.length_a   1.000
_cell.length_b   1.000
_cell.length_c   1.000
_cell.angle_alpha   90.00
_cell.angle_beta   90.00
_cell.angle_gamma   90.00
#
_symmetry.space_group_name_H-M   'P 1'
#
loop_
_entity.id
_entity.type
_entity.pdbx_description
1 polymer ?
#
loop_
_entity_poly.entity_id
_entity_poly.type
_entity_poly.pdbx_seq_one_letter_code
_entity_poly.pdbx_strand_id
1 'polypeptide(L)'
;MPQVPADPATGRGATLRRVTYEFGPIDESGTATRIYPWSARPSSVTCYLTGAEWDLEKVNRTDTVDALSLRHARFRTIADGDVLDHLNLGFDFIPLVHVPNTVSSAGHFGLLSLTQLLDDIASADTDSHHASATTGSPIIGLSGARFPVDRRTGQTLPVQVEPGMVWPLGDDGRLSTMNTYTQIAELRAYVKTLRERLSVVSRLPASVIGTVSPAEVPSGYTLRLSFRLLEAMVRSMRLAREAKYPLLLKMMQRLYQLGGTLPPGHPLLRRLPPYRPSGHSRSRRSGHAGQGPVPRDRNPPPPRGRLPRRGRHGGS
;
A
#
# COMPACT_ATOMS: atom_id res chain seq x y z
N MET A 1 12.74 13.29 1.27
CA MET A 1 12.24 14.60 1.75
C MET A 1 11.25 15.13 0.72
N PRO A 2 10.12 15.71 1.13
CA PRO A 2 9.20 16.31 0.17
C PRO A 2 9.81 17.61 -0.38
N GLN A 3 10.05 17.64 -1.69
CA GLN A 3 10.33 18.86 -2.44
C GLN A 3 9.00 19.43 -2.91
N VAL A 4 8.82 20.74 -2.77
CA VAL A 4 7.70 21.44 -3.40
C VAL A 4 8.23 21.99 -4.72
N PRO A 5 7.69 21.55 -5.88
CA PRO A 5 8.14 22.03 -7.18
C PRO A 5 7.90 23.54 -7.30
N ALA A 6 8.73 24.19 -8.11
CA ALA A 6 8.57 25.60 -8.41
C ALA A 6 7.20 25.85 -9.04
N ASP A 7 6.56 26.94 -8.63
CA ASP A 7 5.31 27.39 -9.21
C ASP A 7 5.57 28.68 -10.02
N PRO A 8 5.63 28.57 -11.36
CA PRO A 8 5.88 29.72 -12.21
C PRO A 8 4.73 30.74 -12.20
N ALA A 9 3.51 30.34 -11.82
CA ALA A 9 2.36 31.25 -11.76
C ALA A 9 2.42 32.18 -10.54
N THR A 10 3.05 31.75 -9.44
CA THR A 10 3.23 32.55 -8.22
C THR A 10 4.65 33.10 -8.05
N GLY A 11 5.55 32.81 -9.00
CA GLY A 11 6.96 33.19 -8.93
C GLY A 11 7.72 32.50 -7.79
N ARG A 12 7.19 31.39 -7.26
CA ARG A 12 7.75 30.70 -6.11
C ARG A 12 8.77 29.66 -6.55
N GLY A 13 10.03 29.87 -6.19
CA GLY A 13 11.11 28.91 -6.40
C GLY A 13 10.87 27.59 -5.66
N ALA A 14 11.57 26.53 -6.08
CA ALA A 14 11.44 25.22 -5.46
C ALA A 14 11.96 25.24 -4.01
N THR A 15 11.23 24.59 -3.10
CA THR A 15 11.62 24.54 -1.68
C THR A 15 11.82 23.12 -1.19
N LEU A 16 12.76 22.97 -0.26
CA LEU A 16 13.00 21.73 0.46
C LEU A 16 12.47 21.87 1.88
N ARG A 17 11.73 20.85 2.33
CA ARG A 17 11.22 20.79 3.69
C ARG A 17 11.87 19.65 4.47
N ARG A 18 12.32 19.95 5.69
CA ARG A 18 12.79 18.97 6.67
C ARG A 18 11.99 19.09 7.97
N VAL A 19 11.59 17.95 8.50
CA VAL A 19 11.01 17.83 9.83
C VAL A 19 11.97 16.98 10.65
N THR A 20 12.53 17.58 11.70
CA THR A 20 13.50 16.94 12.58
C THR A 20 12.86 16.73 13.94
N TYR A 21 13.02 15.52 14.48
CA TYR A 21 12.73 15.20 15.87
C TYR A 21 14.05 14.90 16.56
N GLU A 22 14.30 15.56 17.69
CA GLU A 22 15.54 15.37 18.45
C GLU A 22 15.26 15.29 19.94
N PHE A 23 16.20 14.70 20.67
CA PHE A 23 16.18 14.69 22.13
C PHE A 23 17.08 15.78 22.66
N GLY A 24 16.60 16.51 23.65
CA GLY A 24 17.40 17.50 24.37
C GLY A 24 16.99 17.59 25.84
N PRO A 25 17.76 18.34 26.65
CA PRO A 25 17.39 18.62 28.02
C PRO A 25 16.08 19.43 28.08
N ILE A 26 15.32 19.32 29.17
CA ILE A 26 14.04 20.04 29.34
C ILE A 26 14.25 21.55 29.48
N ASP A 27 15.37 21.96 30.05
CA ASP A 27 15.82 23.33 30.21
C ASP A 27 17.27 23.48 29.74
N GLU A 28 17.73 24.72 29.53
CA GLU A 28 19.12 25.00 29.11
C GLU A 28 20.14 24.53 30.15
N SER A 29 19.77 24.54 31.45
CA SER A 29 20.63 24.09 32.54
C SER A 29 20.75 22.58 32.68
N GLY A 30 19.89 21.79 32.03
CA GLY A 30 19.86 20.33 32.14
C GLY A 30 19.43 19.78 33.50
N THR A 31 18.98 20.64 34.41
CA THR A 31 18.55 20.26 35.77
C THR A 31 17.05 20.04 35.89
N ALA A 32 16.24 20.56 34.95
CA ALA A 32 14.81 20.34 34.97
C ALA A 32 14.49 18.87 34.73
N THR A 33 13.53 18.35 35.50
CA THR A 33 13.00 17.00 35.33
C THR A 33 11.48 17.03 35.18
N ARG A 34 10.94 16.09 34.42
CA ARG A 34 9.51 15.91 34.20
C ARG A 34 9.11 14.47 34.49
N ILE A 35 7.98 14.30 35.19
CA ILE A 35 7.34 13.00 35.37
C ILE A 35 6.33 12.84 34.25
N TYR A 36 6.49 11.78 33.45
CA TYR A 36 5.58 11.49 32.35
C TYR A 36 4.47 10.52 32.77
N PRO A 37 3.26 10.59 32.18
CA PRO A 37 2.13 9.74 32.57
C PRO A 37 2.39 8.22 32.52
N TRP A 38 3.38 7.76 31.74
CA TRP A 38 3.75 6.36 31.58
C TRP A 38 4.94 5.91 32.42
N SER A 39 5.53 6.80 33.25
CA SER A 39 6.72 6.52 34.03
C SER A 39 6.66 7.18 35.40
N ALA A 40 6.87 6.41 36.47
CA ALA A 40 7.07 6.95 37.81
C ALA A 40 8.48 7.57 38.00
N ARG A 41 9.41 7.29 37.08
CA ARG A 41 10.78 7.86 37.13
C ARG A 41 10.78 9.23 36.44
N PRO A 42 11.28 10.28 37.10
CA PRO A 42 11.55 11.56 36.45
C PRO A 42 12.53 11.38 35.30
N SER A 43 12.36 12.16 34.24
CA SER A 43 13.27 12.22 33.10
C SER A 43 13.74 13.66 32.91
N SER A 44 15.02 13.85 32.58
CA SER A 44 15.62 15.15 32.24
C SER A 44 15.53 15.47 30.75
N VAL A 45 14.99 14.55 29.94
CA VAL A 45 14.99 14.66 28.47
C VAL A 45 13.57 14.84 27.95
N THR A 46 13.46 15.63 26.88
CA THR A 46 12.23 15.79 26.10
C THR A 46 12.53 15.77 24.60
N CYS A 47 11.50 15.53 23.81
CA CYS A 47 11.56 15.54 22.35
C CYS A 47 11.19 16.93 21.82
N TYR A 48 12.06 17.45 20.96
CA TYR A 48 11.88 18.71 20.25
C TYR A 48 11.49 18.47 18.80
N LEU A 49 10.64 19.34 18.27
CA LEU A 49 10.25 19.38 16.86
C LEU A 49 10.81 20.62 16.20
N THR A 50 11.57 20.40 15.13
CA THR A 50 12.06 21.47 14.27
C THR A 50 11.51 21.28 12.85
N GLY A 51 10.73 22.24 12.38
CA GLY A 51 10.08 22.26 11.08
C GLY A 51 10.65 23.37 10.21
N ALA A 52 11.67 23.03 9.42
CA ALA A 52 12.45 23.98 8.65
C ALA A 52 12.23 23.84 7.13
N GLU A 53 12.27 24.98 6.45
CA GLU A 53 12.17 25.10 4.99
C GLU A 53 13.40 25.85 4.44
N TRP A 54 13.91 25.40 3.29
CA TRP A 54 14.99 26.05 2.55
C TRP A 54 14.55 26.35 1.12
N ASP A 55 14.93 27.53 0.64
CA ASP A 55 14.85 27.87 -0.78
C ASP A 55 15.98 27.17 -1.52
N LEU A 56 15.68 26.30 -2.49
CA LEU A 56 16.70 25.53 -3.21
C LEU A 56 17.65 26.41 -4.03
N GLU A 57 17.24 27.64 -4.36
CA GLU A 57 18.09 28.64 -5.03
C GLU A 57 19.20 29.19 -4.13
N LYS A 58 18.99 29.17 -2.80
CA LYS A 58 19.94 29.70 -1.80
C LYS A 58 20.76 28.61 -1.14
N VAL A 59 20.44 27.34 -1.40
CA VAL A 59 21.22 26.21 -0.94
C VAL A 59 22.35 25.98 -1.94
N ASN A 60 23.60 26.09 -1.48
CA ASN A 60 24.75 25.80 -2.33
C ASN A 60 24.67 24.34 -2.83
N ARG A 61 24.88 24.11 -4.13
CA ARG A 61 24.89 22.76 -4.74
C ARG A 61 25.93 21.81 -4.14
N THR A 62 26.90 22.34 -3.38
CA THR A 62 27.94 21.58 -2.67
C THR A 62 27.53 21.10 -1.29
N ASP A 63 26.48 21.67 -0.68
CA ASP A 63 25.99 21.19 0.60
C ASP A 63 25.21 19.88 0.39
N THR A 64 25.58 18.83 1.12
CA THR A 64 24.81 17.59 1.11
C THR A 64 23.44 17.86 1.70
N VAL A 65 22.38 17.31 1.09
CA VAL A 65 20.98 17.45 1.53
C VAL A 65 20.80 17.07 3.01
N ASP A 66 21.66 16.20 3.52
CA ASP A 66 21.65 15.74 4.91
C ASP A 66 22.27 16.76 5.89
N ALA A 67 23.17 17.66 5.42
CA ALA A 67 23.92 18.60 6.24
C ALA A 67 23.53 20.08 6.00
N LEU A 68 22.27 20.34 5.69
CA LEU A 68 21.80 21.71 5.46
C LEU A 68 21.89 22.58 6.71
N SER A 69 22.59 23.70 6.56
CA SER A 69 22.77 24.71 7.60
C SER A 69 21.44 25.35 8.00
N LEU A 70 21.21 25.47 9.32
CA LEU A 70 20.03 26.14 9.88
C LEU A 70 20.05 27.66 9.68
N ARG A 71 21.20 28.27 9.32
CA ARG A 71 21.31 29.73 9.15
C ARG A 71 20.41 30.29 8.04
N HIS A 72 20.14 29.49 7.01
CA HIS A 72 19.28 29.86 5.90
C HIS A 72 17.90 29.19 5.98
N ALA A 73 17.61 28.51 7.09
CA ALA A 73 16.34 27.85 7.30
C ALA A 73 15.27 28.88 7.68
N ARG A 74 14.10 28.77 7.07
CA ARG A 74 12.88 29.42 7.56
C ARG A 74 12.08 28.42 8.39
N PHE A 75 11.83 28.75 9.64
CA PHE A 75 11.00 27.91 10.51
C PHE A 75 9.52 28.18 10.26
N ARG A 76 8.74 27.11 10.24
CA ARG A 76 7.29 27.20 10.08
C ARG A 76 6.62 27.58 11.38
N THR A 77 5.51 28.27 11.27
CA THR A 77 4.60 28.52 12.40
C THR A 77 3.39 27.60 12.29
N ILE A 78 2.97 27.00 13.40
CA ILE A 78 1.72 26.23 13.49
C ILE A 78 0.52 27.20 13.47
N ALA A 79 -0.68 26.70 13.19
CA ALA A 79 -1.92 27.47 13.28
C ALA A 79 -2.12 28.16 14.64
N ASP A 80 -1.57 27.58 15.72
CA ASP A 80 -1.65 28.10 17.08
C ASP A 80 -0.63 29.25 17.34
N GLY A 81 0.20 29.61 16.37
CA GLY A 81 1.16 30.71 16.47
C GLY A 81 2.57 30.30 16.92
N ASP A 82 2.75 29.06 17.35
CA ASP A 82 4.06 28.54 17.78
C ASP A 82 5.01 28.31 16.60
N VAL A 83 6.24 28.79 16.74
CA VAL A 83 7.32 28.57 15.77
C VAL A 83 7.91 27.18 15.98
N LEU A 84 8.02 26.40 14.90
CA LEU A 84 8.64 25.08 14.85
C LEU A 84 10.17 25.17 14.84
N ASP A 85 10.73 25.91 15.78
CA ASP A 85 12.17 25.93 16.07
C ASP A 85 12.38 25.37 17.46
N HIS A 86 12.88 24.13 17.53
CA HIS A 86 13.03 23.39 18.79
C HIS A 86 11.78 23.45 19.68
N LEU A 87 10.60 23.21 19.10
CA LEU A 87 9.35 23.22 19.85
C LEU A 87 9.31 22.02 20.80
N ASN A 88 9.20 22.28 22.11
CA ASN A 88 9.11 21.23 23.13
C ASN A 88 7.77 20.48 23.02
N LEU A 89 7.83 19.20 22.62
CA LEU A 89 6.62 18.40 22.41
C LEU A 89 6.07 17.77 23.70
N GLY A 90 6.77 17.87 24.81
CA GLY A 90 6.25 17.38 26.09
C GLY A 90 6.29 15.87 26.27
N PHE A 91 7.10 15.12 25.51
CA PHE A 91 7.28 13.67 25.67
C PHE A 91 8.74 13.21 25.53
N ASP A 92 9.05 11.99 25.98
CA ASP A 92 10.40 11.40 26.06
C ASP A 92 10.71 10.35 24.99
N PHE A 93 10.04 10.39 23.85
CA PHE A 93 10.27 9.45 22.75
C PHE A 93 10.17 10.14 21.39
N ILE A 94 10.84 9.63 20.36
CA ILE A 94 10.67 10.13 18.98
C ILE A 94 9.37 9.51 18.42
N PRO A 95 8.44 10.32 17.88
CA PRO A 95 7.14 9.84 17.41
C PRO A 95 7.23 9.25 15.99
N LEU A 96 8.27 8.45 15.73
CA LEU A 96 8.54 7.83 14.44
C LEU A 96 8.80 6.34 14.62
N VAL A 97 7.91 5.52 14.05
CA VAL A 97 8.08 4.06 14.01
C VAL A 97 8.27 3.62 12.57
N HIS A 98 9.50 3.25 12.22
CA HIS A 98 9.77 2.62 10.93
C HIS A 98 9.25 1.17 10.93
N VAL A 99 8.32 0.88 10.01
CA VAL A 99 7.71 -0.44 9.82
C VAL A 99 8.25 -1.03 8.51
N PRO A 100 9.29 -1.89 8.55
CA PRO A 100 9.84 -2.47 7.35
C PRO A 100 8.91 -3.55 6.77
N ASN A 101 8.98 -3.74 5.45
CA ASN A 101 8.34 -4.85 4.75
C ASN A 101 9.27 -6.06 4.56
N THR A 102 10.56 -5.93 4.87
CA THR A 102 11.54 -7.00 4.76
C THR A 102 12.24 -7.24 6.09
N VAL A 103 12.63 -8.48 6.36
CA VAL A 103 13.51 -8.82 7.49
C VAL A 103 14.89 -8.25 7.18
N SER A 104 15.54 -7.63 8.16
CA SER A 104 16.66 -6.67 8.05
C SER A 104 18.01 -7.21 7.52
N SER A 105 18.02 -8.22 6.66
CA SER A 105 19.24 -8.78 6.05
C SER A 105 19.32 -8.63 4.52
N ALA A 106 18.24 -8.19 3.87
CA ALA A 106 18.21 -7.87 2.44
C ALA A 106 17.78 -6.42 2.26
N GLY A 107 18.47 -5.68 1.40
CA GLY A 107 18.31 -4.24 1.16
C GLY A 107 16.86 -3.75 1.34
N HIS A 108 16.71 -2.65 2.07
CA HIS A 108 15.46 -2.16 2.68
C HIS A 108 14.35 -1.73 1.70
N PHE A 109 14.44 -2.07 0.41
CA PHE A 109 13.64 -1.52 -0.67
C PHE A 109 13.12 -2.60 -1.64
N GLY A 110 12.51 -3.67 -1.12
CA GLY A 110 11.97 -4.75 -1.95
C GLY A 110 10.82 -4.36 -2.90
N LEU A 111 10.26 -3.16 -2.79
CA LEU A 111 9.17 -2.64 -3.63
C LEU A 111 9.63 -1.73 -4.78
N LEU A 112 10.86 -1.21 -4.73
CA LEU A 112 11.37 -0.26 -5.74
C LEU A 112 11.64 -0.92 -7.10
N SER A 113 11.87 -2.23 -7.13
CA SER A 113 11.97 -2.97 -8.40
C SER A 113 10.62 -3.17 -9.09
N LEU A 114 9.50 -3.14 -8.35
CA LEU A 114 8.16 -3.27 -8.91
C LEU A 114 7.66 -1.96 -9.50
N THR A 115 8.06 -0.82 -8.94
CA THR A 115 7.59 0.49 -9.42
C THR A 115 8.01 0.77 -10.85
N GLN A 116 9.26 0.43 -11.21
CA GLN A 116 9.74 0.59 -12.58
C GLN A 116 8.96 -0.28 -13.55
N LEU A 117 8.71 -1.55 -13.19
CA LEU A 117 7.97 -2.45 -14.06
C LEU A 117 6.50 -2.05 -14.23
N LEU A 118 5.87 -1.49 -13.19
CA LEU A 118 4.51 -0.96 -13.28
C LEU A 118 4.45 0.30 -14.15
N ASP A 119 5.47 1.15 -14.09
CA ASP A 119 5.61 2.32 -14.95
C ASP A 119 5.80 1.93 -16.43
N ASP A 120 6.66 0.94 -16.70
CA ASP A 120 6.86 0.37 -18.03
C ASP A 120 5.55 -0.21 -18.60
N ILE A 121 4.75 -0.90 -17.76
CA ILE A 121 3.43 -1.43 -18.15
C ILE A 121 2.47 -0.28 -18.46
N ALA A 122 2.42 0.76 -17.63
CA ALA A 122 1.53 1.90 -17.84
C ALA A 122 1.89 2.68 -19.13
N SER A 123 3.18 2.87 -19.38
CA SER A 123 3.68 3.47 -20.62
C SER A 123 3.31 2.61 -21.82
N ALA A 124 3.54 1.29 -21.76
CA ALA A 124 3.26 0.39 -22.87
C ALA A 124 1.75 0.25 -23.18
N ASP A 125 0.88 0.29 -22.16
CA ASP A 125 -0.57 0.32 -22.34
C ASP A 125 -1.02 1.65 -22.98
N THR A 126 -0.41 2.77 -22.60
CA THR A 126 -0.66 4.09 -23.20
C THR A 126 -0.23 4.11 -24.67
N ASP A 127 0.96 3.61 -24.99
CA ASP A 127 1.46 3.51 -26.36
C ASP A 127 0.59 2.57 -27.21
N SER A 128 0.15 1.45 -26.64
CA SER A 128 -0.76 0.51 -27.31
C SER A 128 -2.11 1.15 -27.61
N HIS A 129 -2.61 2.02 -26.73
CA HIS A 129 -3.84 2.78 -26.95
C HIS A 129 -3.68 3.79 -28.09
N HIS A 130 -2.60 4.57 -28.09
CA HIS A 130 -2.28 5.51 -29.17
C HIS A 130 -2.09 4.80 -30.52
N ALA A 131 -1.34 3.69 -30.55
CA ALA A 131 -1.14 2.90 -31.76
C ALA A 131 -2.47 2.33 -32.28
N SER A 132 -3.34 1.84 -31.41
CA SER A 132 -4.66 1.32 -31.80
C SER A 132 -5.55 2.40 -32.43
N ALA A 133 -5.47 3.65 -31.96
CA ALA A 133 -6.17 4.77 -32.58
C ALA A 133 -5.72 4.99 -34.04
N THR A 134 -4.41 4.85 -34.34
CA THR A 134 -3.89 4.97 -35.71
C THR A 134 -4.32 3.83 -36.64
N THR A 135 -4.65 2.65 -36.11
CA THR A 135 -5.25 1.57 -36.93
C THR A 135 -6.73 1.81 -37.20
N GLY A 136 -7.47 2.37 -36.23
CA GLY A 136 -8.86 2.78 -36.44
C GLY A 136 -9.02 3.95 -37.41
N SER A 137 -7.97 4.76 -37.56
CA SER A 137 -7.88 5.85 -38.54
C SER A 137 -6.54 5.75 -39.30
N PRO A 138 -6.45 4.85 -40.30
CA PRO A 138 -5.19 4.55 -40.96
C PRO A 138 -4.62 5.79 -41.63
N ILE A 139 -3.29 5.91 -41.60
CA ILE A 139 -2.59 6.94 -42.35
C ILE A 139 -2.71 6.60 -43.84
N ILE A 140 -3.34 7.51 -44.59
CA ILE A 140 -3.53 7.39 -46.03
C ILE A 140 -2.55 8.32 -46.75
N GLY A 141 -1.66 7.74 -47.53
CA GLY A 141 -0.85 8.45 -48.51
C GLY A 141 -1.57 8.50 -49.85
N LEU A 142 -1.77 9.70 -50.39
CA LEU A 142 -2.33 9.92 -51.72
C LEU A 142 -1.25 10.50 -52.62
N SER A 143 -0.96 9.83 -53.72
CA SER A 143 -0.07 10.32 -54.78
C SER A 143 -0.88 10.65 -56.03
N GLY A 144 -0.57 11.76 -56.70
CA GLY A 144 -1.29 12.20 -57.90
C GLY A 144 -2.75 12.65 -57.64
N ALA A 145 -3.15 12.88 -56.39
CA ALA A 145 -4.48 13.38 -56.04
C ALA A 145 -4.58 14.90 -56.23
N ARG A 146 -5.71 15.38 -56.78
CA ARG A 146 -6.00 16.81 -56.90
C ARG A 146 -6.85 17.26 -55.71
N PHE A 147 -6.25 18.02 -54.81
CA PHE A 147 -6.96 18.56 -53.65
C PHE A 147 -7.61 19.91 -53.97
N PRO A 148 -8.80 20.20 -53.42
CA PRO A 148 -9.43 21.50 -53.59
C PRO A 148 -8.58 22.58 -52.92
N VAL A 149 -8.36 23.68 -53.65
CA VAL A 149 -7.55 24.83 -53.22
C VAL A 149 -8.47 26.00 -52.93
N ASP A 150 -8.24 26.69 -51.82
CA ASP A 150 -8.92 27.95 -51.54
C ASP A 150 -8.49 29.00 -52.58
N ARG A 151 -9.46 29.48 -53.37
CA ARG A 151 -9.23 30.46 -54.45
C ARG A 151 -8.72 31.81 -53.94
N ARG A 152 -8.88 32.12 -52.65
CA ARG A 152 -8.49 33.41 -52.08
C ARG A 152 -7.07 33.40 -51.50
N THR A 153 -6.61 32.25 -51.02
CA THR A 153 -5.30 32.10 -50.33
C THR A 153 -4.32 31.23 -51.09
N GLY A 154 -4.79 30.49 -52.12
CA GLY A 154 -3.97 29.56 -52.89
C GLY A 154 -3.54 28.31 -52.09
N GLN A 155 -4.03 28.16 -50.86
CA GLN A 155 -3.68 27.03 -50.00
C GLN A 155 -4.64 25.86 -50.20
N THR A 156 -4.11 24.65 -50.14
CA THR A 156 -4.89 23.42 -50.16
C THR A 156 -5.78 23.34 -48.93
N LEU A 157 -7.07 23.08 -49.13
CA LEU A 157 -8.01 22.88 -48.04
C LEU A 157 -7.68 21.56 -47.30
N PRO A 158 -7.83 21.53 -45.96
CA PRO A 158 -7.62 20.30 -45.21
C PRO A 158 -8.59 19.23 -45.68
N VAL A 159 -8.06 18.07 -46.05
CA VAL A 159 -8.84 16.94 -46.54
C VAL A 159 -9.38 16.18 -45.33
N GLN A 160 -10.70 16.17 -45.18
CA GLN A 160 -11.36 15.30 -44.20
C GLN A 160 -11.54 13.91 -44.80
N VAL A 161 -11.11 12.90 -44.05
CA VAL A 161 -11.20 11.50 -44.42
C VAL A 161 -12.36 10.88 -43.65
N GLU A 162 -13.40 10.45 -44.36
CA GLU A 162 -14.57 9.80 -43.78
C GLU A 162 -14.84 8.44 -44.44
N PRO A 163 -15.38 7.46 -43.69
CA PRO A 163 -15.77 6.17 -44.27
C PRO A 163 -16.77 6.34 -45.43
N GLY A 164 -16.47 5.73 -46.59
CA GLY A 164 -17.35 5.74 -47.77
C GLY A 164 -17.10 6.87 -48.77
N MET A 165 -16.14 7.77 -48.50
CA MET A 165 -15.73 8.81 -49.45
C MET A 165 -14.97 8.25 -50.65
N VAL A 166 -15.22 8.82 -51.83
CA VAL A 166 -14.53 8.48 -53.09
C VAL A 166 -13.59 9.64 -53.46
N TRP A 167 -12.31 9.35 -53.67
CA TRP A 167 -11.33 10.34 -54.12
C TRP A 167 -10.99 10.21 -55.61
N PRO A 168 -11.06 11.30 -56.39
CA PRO A 168 -10.56 11.32 -57.74
C PRO A 168 -9.02 11.34 -57.72
N LEU A 169 -8.43 10.19 -58.07
CA LEU A 169 -7.00 10.03 -58.32
C LEU A 169 -6.74 10.43 -59.79
N GLY A 170 -5.64 11.14 -60.08
CA GLY A 170 -5.23 11.44 -61.46
C GLY A 170 -4.81 10.18 -62.24
N ASP A 171 -4.39 10.35 -63.50
CA ASP A 171 -4.10 9.23 -64.42
C ASP A 171 -3.03 8.24 -63.90
N ASP A 172 -2.08 8.71 -63.07
CA ASP A 172 -1.07 7.90 -62.38
C ASP A 172 -1.27 7.83 -60.85
N GLY A 173 -2.46 8.21 -60.36
CA GLY A 173 -2.71 8.37 -58.94
C GLY A 173 -2.77 7.03 -58.19
N ARG A 174 -2.04 6.93 -57.07
CA ARG A 174 -2.05 5.74 -56.20
C ARG A 174 -2.43 6.12 -54.77
N LEU A 175 -3.25 5.26 -54.18
CA LEU A 175 -3.54 5.26 -52.75
C LEU A 175 -2.68 4.20 -52.07
N SER A 176 -1.89 4.62 -51.08
CA SER A 176 -1.11 3.72 -50.23
C SER A 176 -1.58 3.86 -48.79
N THR A 177 -1.95 2.76 -48.16
CA THR A 177 -2.25 2.72 -46.73
C THR A 177 -1.06 2.16 -45.98
N MET A 178 -0.72 2.76 -44.84
CA MET A 178 0.28 2.18 -43.94
C MET A 178 -0.40 1.16 -43.03
N ASN A 179 -0.03 -0.12 -43.18
CA ASN A 179 -0.52 -1.17 -42.29
C ASN A 179 0.33 -1.24 -41.02
N THR A 180 -0.24 -0.82 -39.89
CA THR A 180 0.41 -0.84 -38.57
C THR A 180 0.10 -2.10 -37.75
N TYR A 181 -0.64 -3.07 -38.30
CA TYR A 181 -1.09 -4.26 -37.57
C TYR A 181 0.06 -5.07 -36.95
N THR A 182 1.16 -5.26 -37.69
CA THR A 182 2.34 -5.99 -37.21
C THR A 182 3.01 -5.29 -36.03
N GLN A 183 3.05 -3.96 -36.05
CA GLN A 183 3.62 -3.14 -34.97
C GLN A 183 2.76 -3.22 -33.71
N ILE A 184 1.42 -3.24 -33.85
CA ILE A 184 0.50 -3.45 -32.72
C ILE A 184 0.62 -4.86 -32.15
N ALA A 185 0.82 -5.87 -33.00
CA ALA A 185 1.05 -7.24 -32.54
C ALA A 185 2.33 -7.34 -31.68
N GLU A 186 3.40 -6.66 -32.10
CA GLU A 186 4.66 -6.55 -31.35
C GLU A 186 4.45 -5.86 -29.99
N LEU A 187 3.73 -4.74 -29.95
CA LEU A 187 3.41 -4.01 -28.71
C LEU A 187 2.59 -4.87 -27.73
N ARG A 188 1.60 -5.62 -28.23
CA ARG A 188 0.81 -6.55 -27.40
C ARG A 188 1.67 -7.70 -26.86
N ALA A 189 2.60 -8.22 -27.66
CA ALA A 189 3.56 -9.23 -27.22
C ALA A 189 4.48 -8.68 -26.11
N TYR A 190 4.96 -7.44 -26.27
CA TYR A 190 5.78 -6.75 -25.27
C TYR A 190 5.04 -6.58 -23.93
N VAL A 191 3.79 -6.09 -23.94
CA VAL A 191 2.96 -5.97 -22.72
C VAL A 191 2.76 -7.33 -22.04
N LYS A 192 2.56 -8.40 -22.81
CA LYS A 192 2.45 -9.76 -22.27
C LYS A 192 3.75 -10.17 -21.54
N THR A 193 4.91 -9.94 -22.15
CA THR A 193 6.21 -10.20 -21.52
C THR A 193 6.41 -9.38 -20.25
N LEU A 194 5.99 -8.11 -20.21
CA LEU A 194 6.06 -7.29 -19.00
C LEU A 194 5.19 -7.87 -17.87
N ARG A 195 3.98 -8.33 -18.17
CA ARG A 195 3.09 -8.99 -17.18
C ARG A 195 3.67 -10.32 -16.68
N GLU A 196 4.34 -11.10 -17.54
CA GLU A 196 5.05 -12.31 -17.13
C GLU A 196 6.24 -12.00 -16.21
N ARG A 197 7.03 -10.96 -16.53
CA ARG A 197 8.11 -10.47 -15.66
C ARG A 197 7.58 -9.98 -14.32
N LEU A 198 6.38 -9.40 -14.28
CA LEU A 198 5.76 -8.94 -13.04
C LEU A 198 5.50 -10.10 -12.07
N SER A 199 5.01 -11.23 -12.57
CA SER A 199 4.86 -12.47 -11.79
C SER A 199 6.18 -12.94 -11.19
N VAL A 200 7.25 -12.94 -11.98
CA VAL A 200 8.59 -13.36 -11.53
C VAL A 200 9.18 -12.40 -10.49
N VAL A 201 9.13 -11.10 -10.74
CA VAL A 201 9.73 -10.08 -9.86
C VAL A 201 8.94 -9.92 -8.57
N SER A 202 7.60 -9.91 -8.64
CA SER A 202 6.73 -9.80 -7.47
C SER A 202 6.67 -11.08 -6.65
N ARG A 203 7.12 -12.20 -7.22
CA ARG A 203 6.97 -13.55 -6.64
C ARG A 203 5.51 -13.88 -6.33
N LEU A 204 4.58 -13.22 -7.02
CA LEU A 204 3.15 -13.48 -6.93
C LEU A 204 2.75 -14.42 -8.07
N PRO A 205 2.00 -15.50 -7.78
CA PRO A 205 1.48 -16.35 -8.84
C PRO A 205 0.57 -15.55 -9.80
N ALA A 206 0.60 -15.94 -11.08
CA ALA A 206 -0.23 -15.39 -12.16
C ALA A 206 -1.74 -15.34 -11.81
N SER A 207 -2.25 -16.34 -11.11
CA SER A 207 -3.63 -16.41 -10.62
C SER A 207 -3.98 -15.32 -9.61
N VAL A 208 -3.00 -14.81 -8.86
CA VAL A 208 -3.16 -13.72 -7.88
C VAL A 208 -3.13 -12.36 -8.55
N ILE A 209 -2.33 -12.24 -9.62
CA ILE A 209 -2.25 -11.04 -10.46
C ILE A 209 -3.48 -10.93 -11.38
N GLY A 210 -4.26 -12.01 -11.53
CA GLY A 210 -5.46 -12.05 -12.36
C GLY A 210 -5.18 -12.32 -13.84
N THR A 211 -3.97 -12.79 -14.18
CA THR A 211 -3.60 -13.12 -15.56
C THR A 211 -4.06 -14.52 -16.00
N VAL A 212 -4.63 -15.30 -15.08
CA VAL A 212 -5.26 -16.61 -15.34
C VAL A 212 -6.61 -16.62 -14.63
N SER A 213 -7.67 -17.04 -15.31
CA SER A 213 -8.99 -17.15 -14.68
C SER A 213 -8.97 -18.27 -13.62
N PRO A 214 -9.52 -18.06 -12.42
CA PRO A 214 -9.66 -19.13 -11.43
C PRO A 214 -10.41 -20.37 -11.94
N ALA A 215 -11.24 -20.21 -12.98
CA ALA A 215 -11.97 -21.28 -13.64
C ALA A 215 -11.08 -22.16 -14.55
N GLU A 216 -9.92 -21.66 -14.98
CA GLU A 216 -8.94 -22.39 -15.80
C GLU A 216 -7.97 -23.20 -14.93
N VAL A 217 -8.04 -23.05 -13.60
CA VAL A 217 -7.18 -23.77 -12.68
C VAL A 217 -7.76 -25.18 -12.42
N PRO A 218 -7.00 -26.26 -12.67
CA PRO A 218 -7.52 -27.64 -12.67
C PRO A 218 -8.20 -28.09 -11.37
N SER A 219 -7.85 -27.48 -10.24
CA SER A 219 -8.49 -27.73 -8.95
C SER A 219 -8.19 -26.63 -7.93
N GLY A 220 -9.06 -26.49 -6.91
CA GLY A 220 -8.79 -25.64 -5.76
C GLY A 220 -7.53 -26.05 -4.97
N TYR A 221 -7.09 -27.31 -5.08
CA TYR A 221 -5.83 -27.78 -4.49
C TYR A 221 -4.61 -27.20 -5.23
N THR A 222 -4.65 -27.18 -6.58
CA THR A 222 -3.62 -26.53 -7.41
C THR A 222 -3.53 -25.04 -7.09
N LEU A 223 -4.67 -24.38 -6.90
CA LEU A 223 -4.72 -22.99 -6.49
C LEU A 223 -4.09 -22.78 -5.10
N ARG A 224 -4.42 -23.63 -4.11
CA ARG A 224 -3.82 -23.57 -2.77
C ARG A 224 -2.30 -23.79 -2.78
N LEU A 225 -1.80 -24.70 -3.62
CA LEU A 225 -0.37 -24.90 -3.80
C LEU A 225 0.32 -23.65 -4.36
N SER A 226 -0.31 -22.97 -5.34
CA SER A 226 0.23 -21.71 -5.89
C SER A 226 0.34 -20.61 -4.83
N PHE A 227 -0.60 -20.55 -3.89
CA PHE A 227 -0.59 -19.57 -2.80
C PHE A 227 0.46 -19.81 -1.71
N ARG A 228 1.12 -20.96 -1.66
CA ARG A 228 2.12 -21.24 -0.59
C ARG A 228 3.28 -20.24 -0.58
N LEU A 229 3.71 -19.78 -1.76
CA LEU A 229 4.77 -18.78 -1.88
C LEU A 229 4.30 -17.41 -1.35
N LEU A 230 3.06 -17.02 -1.69
CA LEU A 230 2.43 -15.82 -1.16
C LEU A 230 2.29 -15.90 0.37
N GLU A 231 1.84 -17.03 0.91
CA GLU A 231 1.71 -17.24 2.35
C GLU A 231 3.07 -17.11 3.06
N ALA A 232 4.14 -17.67 2.48
CA ALA A 232 5.49 -17.55 3.01
C ALA A 232 5.98 -16.09 3.01
N MET A 233 5.73 -15.35 1.93
CA MET A 233 6.06 -13.92 1.83
C MET A 233 5.25 -13.08 2.82
N VAL A 234 3.94 -13.32 2.95
CA VAL A 234 3.10 -12.64 3.93
C VAL A 234 3.57 -12.93 5.36
N ARG A 235 3.98 -14.18 5.63
CA ARG A 235 4.53 -14.56 6.93
C ARG A 235 5.84 -13.83 7.23
N SER A 236 6.76 -13.70 6.27
CA SER A 236 8.00 -12.96 6.47
C SER A 236 7.77 -11.46 6.66
N MET A 237 6.84 -10.85 5.90
CA MET A 237 6.41 -9.47 6.12
C MET A 237 5.82 -9.28 7.52
N ARG A 238 4.96 -10.21 7.97
CA ARG A 238 4.37 -10.16 9.31
C ARG A 238 5.42 -10.26 10.40
N LEU A 239 6.42 -11.13 10.23
CA LEU A 239 7.53 -11.26 11.18
C LEU A 239 8.31 -9.95 11.30
N ALA A 240 8.60 -9.28 10.17
CA ALA A 240 9.28 -7.98 10.18
C ALA A 240 8.48 -6.89 10.92
N ARG A 241 7.13 -6.95 10.85
CA ARG A 241 6.23 -5.99 11.50
C ARG A 241 5.87 -6.33 12.95
N GLU A 242 5.97 -7.59 13.36
CA GLU A 242 5.54 -8.09 14.67
C GLU A 242 6.21 -7.32 15.81
N ALA A 243 7.51 -7.03 15.71
CA ALA A 243 8.22 -6.24 16.72
C ALA A 243 7.86 -4.75 16.72
N LYS A 244 7.32 -4.22 15.61
CA LYS A 244 7.03 -2.78 15.44
C LYS A 244 5.60 -2.41 15.84
N TYR A 245 4.63 -3.31 15.68
CA TYR A 245 3.25 -3.02 16.09
C TYR A 245 3.07 -2.72 17.59
N PRO A 246 3.70 -3.46 18.52
CA PRO A 246 3.64 -3.10 19.94
C PRO A 246 4.25 -1.72 20.21
N LEU A 247 5.32 -1.34 19.50
CA LEU A 247 5.93 -0.01 19.63
C LEU A 247 5.00 1.09 19.12
N LEU A 248 4.33 0.87 17.98
CA LEU A 248 3.33 1.79 17.43
C LEU A 248 2.17 2.01 18.42
N LEU A 249 1.62 0.93 18.98
CA LEU A 249 0.52 1.00 19.94
C LEU A 249 0.96 1.65 21.25
N LYS A 250 2.18 1.36 21.73
CA LYS A 250 2.77 2.01 22.90
C LYS A 250 2.95 3.51 22.65
N MET A 251 3.43 3.91 21.48
CA MET A 251 3.59 5.32 21.09
C MET A 251 2.23 6.04 21.09
N MET A 252 1.22 5.46 20.43
CA MET A 252 -0.13 6.02 20.40
C MET A 252 -0.71 6.15 21.80
N GLN A 253 -0.62 5.11 22.62
CA GLN A 253 -1.11 5.18 24.00
C GLN A 253 -0.47 6.34 24.77
N ARG A 254 0.85 6.53 24.65
CA ARG A 254 1.56 7.62 25.34
C ARG A 254 1.11 9.00 24.86
N LEU A 255 0.88 9.18 23.56
CA LEU A 255 0.35 10.44 23.03
C LEU A 255 -1.05 10.75 23.59
N TYR A 256 -1.92 9.75 23.66
CA TYR A 256 -3.25 9.91 24.24
C TYR A 256 -3.22 10.17 25.76
N GLN A 257 -2.27 9.55 26.49
CA GLN A 257 -2.04 9.83 27.91
C GLN A 257 -1.53 11.27 28.13
N LEU A 258 -0.66 11.76 27.26
CA LEU A 258 -0.19 13.15 27.31
C LEU A 258 -1.32 14.14 27.04
N GLY A 259 -2.19 13.85 26.05
CA GLY A 259 -3.38 14.64 25.76
C GLY A 259 -4.52 14.53 26.78
N GLY A 260 -4.32 13.80 27.90
CA GLY A 260 -5.31 13.66 28.97
C GLY A 260 -6.51 12.75 28.66
N THR A 261 -6.54 12.13 27.49
CA THR A 261 -7.65 11.25 27.06
C THR A 261 -7.58 9.84 27.66
N LEU A 262 -6.37 9.36 27.99
CA LEU A 262 -6.15 8.07 28.65
C LEU A 262 -5.52 8.28 30.04
N PRO A 263 -5.88 7.45 31.04
CA PRO A 263 -5.29 7.55 32.36
C PRO A 263 -3.78 7.23 32.33
N PRO A 264 -2.99 7.83 33.24
CA PRO A 264 -1.59 7.48 33.47
C PRO A 264 -1.43 5.98 33.78
N GLY A 265 -0.30 5.41 33.39
CA GLY A 265 0.04 4.02 33.70
C GLY A 265 0.70 3.25 32.56
N HIS A 266 0.93 1.96 32.83
CA HIS A 266 1.60 1.04 31.91
C HIS A 266 0.79 0.75 30.64
N PRO A 267 1.48 0.30 29.56
CA PRO A 267 0.81 0.01 28.31
C PRO A 267 -0.31 -1.02 28.49
N LEU A 268 -1.50 -0.75 27.96
CA LEU A 268 -2.66 -1.64 27.93
C LEU A 268 -2.46 -2.82 26.95
N LEU A 269 -1.22 -3.19 26.65
CA LEU A 269 -0.86 -4.30 25.79
C LEU A 269 -1.07 -5.61 26.55
N ARG A 270 -2.34 -5.95 26.82
CA ARG A 270 -2.75 -7.34 26.89
C ARG A 270 -2.38 -7.92 25.53
N ARG A 271 -1.43 -8.89 25.50
CA ARG A 271 -0.92 -9.54 24.28
C ARG A 271 -2.04 -9.61 23.24
N LEU A 272 -1.91 -8.85 22.16
CA LEU A 272 -2.80 -9.00 21.02
C LEU A 272 -2.75 -10.48 20.65
N PRO A 273 -3.89 -11.19 20.58
CA PRO A 273 -3.88 -12.56 20.13
C PRO A 273 -3.21 -12.58 18.74
N PRO A 274 -2.39 -13.59 18.44
CA PRO A 274 -1.81 -13.72 17.11
C PRO A 274 -2.95 -13.62 16.09
N TYR A 275 -2.82 -12.70 15.13
CA TYR A 275 -3.82 -12.48 14.10
C TYR A 275 -4.12 -13.81 13.40
N ARG A 276 -5.29 -14.38 13.68
CA ARG A 276 -5.82 -15.53 12.94
C ARG A 276 -6.47 -14.98 11.68
N PRO A 277 -6.01 -15.37 10.46
CA PRO A 277 -6.77 -15.06 9.27
C PRO A 277 -8.18 -15.66 9.42
N SER A 278 -9.20 -14.82 9.24
CA SER A 278 -10.60 -15.22 9.17
C SER A 278 -10.80 -16.11 7.95
N GLY A 279 -10.58 -17.41 8.12
CA GLY A 279 -10.68 -18.38 7.03
C GLY A 279 -10.98 -19.81 7.49
N HIS A 280 -11.38 -20.00 8.75
CA HIS A 280 -11.96 -21.26 9.21
C HIS A 280 -13.31 -20.95 9.82
N SER A 281 -14.33 -20.85 8.96
CA SER A 281 -15.69 -21.16 9.38
C SER A 281 -15.67 -22.60 9.90
N ARG A 282 -15.47 -22.76 11.23
CA ARG A 282 -15.95 -23.95 11.91
C ARG A 282 -17.44 -23.96 11.66
N SER A 283 -17.87 -24.78 10.69
CA SER A 283 -19.20 -25.32 10.64
C SER A 283 -19.49 -25.89 12.04
N ARG A 284 -20.14 -25.08 12.88
CA ARG A 284 -20.88 -25.58 14.02
C ARG A 284 -21.98 -26.40 13.38
N ARG A 285 -21.79 -27.72 13.36
CA ARG A 285 -22.89 -28.68 13.26
C ARG A 285 -23.89 -28.27 14.35
N SER A 286 -24.96 -27.60 13.95
CA SER A 286 -26.18 -27.49 14.73
C SER A 286 -26.71 -28.90 14.88
N GLY A 287 -26.50 -29.49 16.07
CA GLY A 287 -27.18 -30.70 16.47
C GLY A 287 -28.67 -30.41 16.52
N HIS A 288 -29.42 -30.98 15.58
CA HIS A 288 -30.86 -31.10 15.67
C HIS A 288 -31.18 -31.94 16.93
N ALA A 289 -31.89 -31.30 17.86
CA ALA A 289 -32.60 -32.00 18.91
C ALA A 289 -33.85 -32.66 18.33
N GLY A 290 -34.09 -33.91 18.73
CA GLY A 290 -35.44 -34.45 18.90
C GLY A 290 -36.05 -35.15 17.69
N GLN A 291 -35.82 -36.46 17.58
CA GLN A 291 -36.87 -37.48 17.50
C GLN A 291 -36.20 -38.88 17.53
N GLY A 292 -36.24 -39.51 18.72
CA GLY A 292 -35.81 -40.89 18.91
C GLY A 292 -36.90 -41.89 18.47
N PRO A 293 -36.54 -43.14 18.17
CA PRO A 293 -37.47 -44.14 17.67
C PRO A 293 -38.36 -44.70 18.79
N VAL A 294 -39.61 -44.99 18.42
CA VAL A 294 -40.69 -45.60 19.22
C VAL A 294 -40.28 -46.98 19.79
N PRO A 295 -40.49 -47.26 21.08
CA PRO A 295 -40.34 -48.60 21.64
C PRO A 295 -41.64 -49.42 21.52
N ARG A 296 -41.52 -50.67 21.07
CA ARG A 296 -42.60 -51.67 21.04
C ARG A 296 -42.72 -52.40 22.39
N ASP A 297 -43.97 -52.64 22.78
CA ASP A 297 -44.45 -53.34 23.97
C ASP A 297 -43.77 -54.68 24.30
N ARG A 298 -43.45 -54.88 25.58
CA ARG A 298 -43.48 -56.20 26.24
C ARG A 298 -43.95 -56.06 27.71
N ASN A 299 -44.92 -56.92 28.04
CA ASN A 299 -45.69 -57.02 29.29
C ASN A 299 -44.89 -57.10 30.60
N PRO A 300 -45.50 -56.73 31.76
CA PRO A 300 -44.87 -56.83 33.08
C PRO A 300 -45.19 -58.14 33.82
N PRO A 301 -44.32 -58.61 34.72
CA PRO A 301 -44.67 -59.53 35.81
C PRO A 301 -44.58 -58.87 37.22
N PRO A 302 -45.11 -59.52 38.28
CA PRO A 302 -45.88 -58.90 39.37
C PRO A 302 -45.07 -58.59 40.66
N PRO A 303 -45.67 -57.96 41.69
CA PRO A 303 -44.94 -57.47 42.86
C PRO A 303 -45.02 -58.40 44.08
N ARG A 304 -44.00 -58.25 44.96
CA ARG A 304 -43.99 -58.33 46.45
C ARG A 304 -42.97 -59.32 47.05
N GLY A 305 -42.21 -58.83 48.03
CA GLY A 305 -41.48 -59.65 49.02
C GLY A 305 -40.56 -58.81 49.91
N ARG A 306 -40.84 -58.74 51.22
CA ARG A 306 -40.13 -58.00 52.28
C ARG A 306 -38.87 -58.74 52.79
N LEU A 307 -37.79 -57.96 53.08
CA LEU A 307 -36.82 -58.00 54.23
C LEU A 307 -36.10 -59.34 54.59
N PRO A 308 -34.94 -59.37 55.31
CA PRO A 308 -34.50 -58.40 56.34
C PRO A 308 -33.00 -58.04 56.46
N ARG A 309 -32.76 -57.11 57.40
CA ARG A 309 -31.52 -56.62 58.01
C ARG A 309 -30.50 -57.68 58.47
N ARG A 310 -29.22 -57.33 58.37
CA ARG A 310 -28.07 -57.54 59.31
C ARG A 310 -26.85 -56.85 58.66
N GLY A 311 -25.90 -56.18 59.30
CA GLY A 311 -25.57 -55.85 60.68
C GLY A 311 -24.15 -55.22 60.65
N ARG A 312 -23.93 -54.20 61.48
CA ARG A 312 -22.68 -53.51 61.87
C ARG A 312 -21.36 -54.33 61.79
N HIS A 313 -20.27 -53.64 61.44
CA HIS A 313 -19.05 -53.38 62.24
C HIS A 313 -18.24 -52.31 61.45
N GLY A 314 -17.91 -51.11 61.97
CA GLY A 314 -16.80 -50.82 62.91
C GLY A 314 -15.47 -50.86 62.14
N GLY A 315 -14.60 -49.85 62.04
CA GLY A 315 -14.34 -48.63 62.79
C GLY A 315 -12.80 -48.46 62.79
N SER A 316 -12.34 -47.26 62.43
CA SER A 316 -10.94 -46.76 62.41
C SER A 316 -9.99 -47.32 61.34
#